data_AF-A0A3B9Y8T3-F1
#
_entry.id   AF-A0A3B9Y8T3-F1
#
_cell.length_a   1.000
_cell.length_b   1.000
_cell.length_c   1.000
_cell.angle_alpha   90.00
_cell.angle_beta   90.00
_cell.angle_gamma   90.00
#
_symmetry.space_group_name_H-M   'P 1'
#
loop_
_entity.id
_entity.type
_entity.pdbx_description
1 polymer ?
#
loop_
_entity_poly.entity_id
_entity_poly.type
_entity_poly.pdbx_seq_one_letter_code
_entity_poly.pdbx_strand_id
1 'polypeptide(L)'
;MNEKIELASEQGLARLSIQNGGVVSGASEATLAEEILDEVPEARSIRALLLIQQYTALRSEIEKRIDIRQQILALTLLVAGTFLTVGAQPNVPAVVLLFYPIIAMFLGAIWEHNDLRVGQINFYIRTEVEKHLGSLGPGWETFRQQMFSTTYKELRRRSTEQRHPLTPQVGLIVFATRGMFFTTQATTITVAAVRYISEFLQHGFAINGTEPKQAVLIIATGLLFLGDIGILIYTFSVVQHKRE
;
A
#
# COMPACT_ATOMS: atom_id res chain seq x y z
N MET A 1 -6.57 -75.76 -23.27
CA MET A 1 -6.50 -74.80 -22.16
C MET A 1 -6.03 -73.41 -22.60
N ASN A 2 -6.17 -73.04 -23.88
CA ASN A 2 -5.73 -71.73 -24.40
C ASN A 2 -6.86 -70.89 -25.02
N GLU A 3 -8.09 -71.39 -25.08
CA GLU A 3 -9.21 -70.68 -25.75
C GLU A 3 -10.06 -69.84 -24.76
N LYS A 4 -9.87 -70.03 -23.44
CA LYS A 4 -10.61 -69.30 -22.40
C LYS A 4 -9.95 -67.98 -21.95
N ILE A 5 -8.71 -67.71 -22.36
CA ILE A 5 -7.97 -66.50 -21.93
C ILE A 5 -8.21 -65.33 -22.89
N GLU A 6 -8.47 -65.61 -24.17
CA GLU A 6 -8.66 -64.56 -25.20
C GLU A 6 -10.05 -63.89 -25.09
N LEU A 7 -11.09 -64.66 -24.74
CA LEU A 7 -12.46 -64.14 -24.55
C LEU A 7 -12.63 -63.26 -23.29
N ALA A 8 -11.73 -63.34 -22.32
CA ALA A 8 -11.76 -62.49 -21.13
C ALA A 8 -11.09 -61.12 -21.35
N SER A 9 -10.23 -61.00 -22.37
CA SER A 9 -9.48 -59.78 -22.69
C SER A 9 -10.31 -58.77 -23.48
N GLU A 10 -11.20 -59.20 -24.37
CA GLU A 10 -12.04 -58.29 -25.16
C GLU A 10 -13.23 -57.73 -24.38
N GLN A 11 -13.81 -58.51 -23.44
CA GLN A 11 -14.95 -58.05 -22.63
C GLN A 11 -14.54 -57.02 -21.55
N GLY A 12 -13.27 -56.99 -21.15
CA GLY A 12 -12.73 -56.00 -20.20
C GLY A 12 -12.46 -54.62 -20.84
N LEU A 13 -12.06 -54.60 -22.12
CA LEU A 13 -11.73 -53.36 -22.84
C LEU A 13 -12.98 -52.60 -23.32
N ALA A 14 -14.08 -53.30 -23.59
CA ALA A 14 -15.34 -52.67 -24.01
C ALA A 14 -16.07 -51.92 -22.86
N ARG A 15 -15.74 -52.18 -21.58
CA ARG A 15 -16.36 -51.51 -20.43
C ARG A 15 -15.65 -50.23 -19.97
N LEU A 16 -14.46 -49.93 -20.48
CA LEU A 16 -13.72 -48.72 -20.09
C LEU A 16 -13.97 -47.50 -21.01
N SER A 17 -14.74 -47.67 -22.09
CA SER A 17 -14.99 -46.59 -23.07
C SER A 17 -16.23 -45.72 -22.77
N ILE A 18 -17.07 -46.05 -21.78
CA ILE A 18 -18.39 -45.38 -21.59
C ILE A 18 -18.49 -44.59 -20.27
N GLN A 19 -17.45 -44.57 -19.42
CA GLN A 19 -17.51 -43.92 -18.12
C GLN A 19 -16.42 -42.86 -17.94
N ASN A 20 -16.38 -41.83 -18.79
CA ASN A 20 -15.67 -40.57 -18.49
C ASN A 20 -16.19 -39.40 -19.34
N GLY A 21 -17.49 -39.16 -19.27
CA GLY A 21 -18.12 -37.91 -19.66
C GLY A 21 -18.55 -37.14 -18.41
N GLY A 22 -17.60 -36.63 -17.63
CA GLY A 22 -17.90 -35.98 -16.36
C GLY A 22 -16.72 -35.22 -15.77
N VAL A 23 -16.58 -33.96 -16.17
CA VAL A 23 -16.07 -32.81 -15.39
C VAL A 23 -15.21 -33.16 -14.16
N VAL A 24 -13.94 -33.55 -14.36
CA VAL A 24 -12.87 -33.49 -13.33
C VAL A 24 -11.57 -33.01 -13.99
N SER A 25 -11.59 -31.83 -14.62
CA SER A 25 -10.52 -31.36 -15.53
C SER A 25 -9.59 -30.33 -14.90
N GLY A 26 -9.01 -30.59 -13.73
CA GLY A 26 -7.94 -29.71 -13.24
C GLY A 26 -7.20 -30.16 -11.98
N ALA A 27 -7.91 -30.81 -11.04
CA ALA A 27 -7.28 -31.31 -9.82
C ALA A 27 -6.47 -32.60 -10.05
N SER A 28 -6.99 -33.51 -10.91
CA SER A 28 -6.38 -34.82 -11.18
C SER A 28 -5.15 -34.76 -12.07
N GLU A 29 -5.09 -33.84 -13.04
CA GLU A 29 -3.90 -33.62 -13.87
C GLU A 29 -2.76 -32.99 -13.09
N ALA A 30 -3.05 -32.07 -12.16
CA ALA A 30 -2.04 -31.48 -11.30
C ALA A 30 -1.42 -32.52 -10.34
N THR A 31 -2.22 -33.46 -9.83
CA THR A 31 -1.71 -34.54 -8.96
C THR A 31 -0.91 -35.58 -9.72
N LEU A 32 -1.36 -35.99 -10.91
CA LEU A 32 -0.61 -36.91 -11.79
C LEU A 32 0.68 -36.29 -12.33
N ALA A 33 0.67 -35.01 -12.68
CA ALA A 33 1.87 -34.28 -13.08
C ALA A 33 2.84 -34.14 -11.90
N GLU A 34 2.35 -33.93 -10.69
CA GLU A 34 3.18 -33.84 -9.48
C GLU A 34 3.79 -35.20 -9.08
N GLU A 35 3.09 -36.31 -9.34
CA GLU A 35 3.58 -37.69 -9.12
C GLU A 35 4.61 -38.13 -10.18
N ILE A 36 4.40 -37.79 -11.46
CA ILE A 36 5.35 -38.10 -12.55
C ILE A 36 6.62 -37.22 -12.48
N LEU A 37 6.50 -35.96 -12.00
CA LEU A 37 7.66 -35.09 -11.79
C LEU A 37 8.52 -35.51 -10.58
N ASP A 38 7.98 -36.32 -9.67
CA ASP A 38 8.69 -36.78 -8.48
C ASP A 38 9.60 -37.99 -8.72
N GLU A 39 9.42 -38.72 -9.83
CA GLU A 39 10.28 -39.83 -10.24
C GLU A 39 11.59 -39.38 -10.94
N VAL A 40 11.65 -38.14 -11.44
CA VAL A 40 12.83 -37.63 -12.16
C VAL A 40 13.59 -36.63 -11.28
N PRO A 41 14.75 -37.00 -10.69
CA PRO A 41 15.50 -36.14 -9.77
C PRO A 41 15.97 -34.81 -10.41
N GLU A 42 16.13 -34.78 -11.73
CA GLU A 42 16.45 -33.56 -12.49
C GLU A 42 15.27 -32.56 -12.54
N ALA A 43 14.03 -33.04 -12.62
CA ALA A 43 12.87 -32.15 -12.70
C ALA A 43 12.60 -31.44 -11.35
N ARG A 44 12.84 -32.16 -10.23
CA ARG A 44 12.77 -31.60 -8.88
C ARG A 44 13.82 -30.50 -8.66
N SER A 45 15.04 -30.66 -9.19
CA SER A 45 16.11 -29.66 -9.05
C SER A 45 15.82 -28.40 -9.87
N ILE A 46 15.24 -28.53 -11.06
CA ILE A 46 14.80 -27.40 -11.90
C ILE A 46 13.67 -26.63 -11.21
N ARG A 47 12.65 -27.32 -10.67
CA ARG A 47 11.54 -26.67 -9.93
C ARG A 47 12.06 -25.87 -8.73
N ALA A 48 12.98 -26.45 -7.95
CA ALA A 48 13.60 -25.78 -6.82
C ALA A 48 14.39 -24.52 -7.25
N LEU A 49 15.17 -24.63 -8.34
CA LEU A 49 15.93 -23.51 -8.88
C LEU A 49 15.02 -22.38 -9.39
N LEU A 50 13.93 -22.72 -10.08
CA LEU A 50 12.95 -21.74 -10.53
C LEU A 50 12.27 -21.01 -9.37
N LEU A 51 11.92 -21.73 -8.29
CA LEU A 51 11.34 -21.12 -7.08
C LEU A 51 12.32 -20.17 -6.39
N ILE A 52 13.59 -20.54 -6.29
CA ILE A 52 14.65 -19.68 -5.72
C ILE A 52 14.83 -18.42 -6.58
N GLN A 53 14.88 -18.60 -7.90
CA GLN A 53 15.04 -17.48 -8.83
C GLN A 53 13.83 -16.54 -8.78
N GLN A 54 12.62 -17.08 -8.72
CA GLN A 54 11.40 -16.31 -8.58
C GLN A 54 11.38 -15.54 -7.25
N TYR A 55 11.69 -16.20 -6.13
CA TYR A 55 11.77 -15.54 -4.83
C TYR A 55 12.79 -14.38 -4.84
N THR A 56 13.97 -14.62 -5.39
CA THR A 56 15.04 -13.62 -5.49
C THR A 56 14.62 -12.44 -6.36
N ALA A 57 14.01 -12.71 -7.52
CA ALA A 57 13.49 -11.68 -8.41
C ALA A 57 12.41 -10.81 -7.72
N LEU A 58 11.42 -11.44 -7.07
CA LEU A 58 10.37 -10.74 -6.34
C LEU A 58 10.92 -9.92 -5.18
N ARG A 59 11.94 -10.42 -4.48
CA ARG A 59 12.57 -9.68 -3.38
C ARG A 59 13.34 -8.46 -3.90
N SER A 60 14.08 -8.61 -4.99
CA SER A 60 14.76 -7.49 -5.65
C SER A 60 13.78 -6.43 -6.14
N GLU A 61 12.57 -6.84 -6.57
CA GLU A 61 11.52 -5.89 -6.95
C GLU A 61 10.97 -5.13 -5.74
N ILE A 62 10.77 -5.80 -4.60
CA ILE A 62 10.38 -5.13 -3.34
C ILE A 62 11.41 -4.08 -2.94
N GLU A 63 12.70 -4.42 -2.98
CA GLU A 63 13.79 -3.50 -2.64
C GLU A 63 13.77 -2.25 -3.54
N LYS A 64 13.69 -2.43 -4.87
CA LYS A 64 13.57 -1.30 -5.81
C LYS A 64 12.35 -0.42 -5.52
N ARG A 65 11.21 -1.02 -5.15
CA ARG A 65 9.99 -0.26 -4.81
C ARG A 65 10.12 0.49 -3.49
N ILE A 66 10.88 -0.02 -2.53
CA ILE A 66 11.21 0.69 -1.28
C ILE A 66 12.12 1.88 -1.58
N ASP A 67 13.12 1.72 -2.45
CA ASP A 67 14.00 2.82 -2.85
C ASP A 67 13.22 3.95 -3.54
N ILE A 68 12.35 3.60 -4.49
CA ILE A 68 11.47 4.58 -5.16
C ILE A 68 10.61 5.31 -4.13
N ARG A 69 10.10 4.62 -3.11
CA ARG A 69 9.30 5.23 -2.05
C ARG A 69 10.09 6.26 -1.26
N GLN A 70 11.34 5.97 -0.91
CA GLN A 70 12.22 6.91 -0.21
C GLN A 70 12.54 8.13 -1.09
N GLN A 71 12.76 7.93 -2.39
CA GLN A 71 12.96 9.02 -3.35
C GLN A 71 11.72 9.92 -3.46
N ILE A 72 10.51 9.35 -3.50
CA ILE A 72 9.26 10.12 -3.51
C ILE A 72 9.10 10.93 -2.23
N LEU A 73 9.45 10.37 -1.07
CA LEU A 73 9.43 11.10 0.19
C LEU A 73 10.41 12.29 0.15
N ALA A 74 11.66 12.06 -0.23
CA ALA A 74 12.66 13.12 -0.37
C ALA A 74 12.19 14.22 -1.33
N LEU A 75 11.64 13.84 -2.49
CA LEU A 75 11.07 14.78 -3.45
C LEU A 75 9.88 15.56 -2.88
N THR A 76 9.00 14.90 -2.13
CA THR A 76 7.85 15.54 -1.48
C THR A 76 8.31 16.61 -0.50
N LEU A 77 9.31 16.30 0.34
CA LEU A 77 9.89 17.28 1.26
C LEU A 77 10.57 18.44 0.53
N LEU A 78 11.31 18.16 -0.54
CA LEU A 78 11.96 19.19 -1.35
C LEU A 78 10.94 20.14 -2.00
N VAL A 79 9.88 19.59 -2.58
CA VAL A 79 8.77 20.34 -3.16
C VAL A 79 8.09 21.18 -2.08
N ALA A 80 7.73 20.58 -0.95
CA ALA A 80 7.11 21.30 0.16
C ALA A 80 7.99 22.47 0.66
N GLY A 81 9.29 22.24 0.85
CA GLY A 81 10.24 23.28 1.27
C GLY A 81 10.38 24.40 0.24
N THR A 82 10.36 24.06 -1.05
CA THR A 82 10.42 25.03 -2.14
C THR A 82 9.17 25.91 -2.17
N PHE A 83 7.97 25.30 -2.10
CA PHE A 83 6.71 26.05 -2.07
C PHE A 83 6.58 26.89 -0.80
N LEU A 84 7.06 26.41 0.35
CA LEU A 84 7.12 27.19 1.58
C LEU A 84 8.01 28.43 1.42
N THR A 85 9.21 28.26 0.86
CA THR A 85 10.17 29.36 0.65
C THR A 85 9.66 30.38 -0.36
N VAL A 86 9.10 29.90 -1.48
CA VAL A 86 8.51 30.74 -2.53
C VAL A 86 7.27 31.46 -2.02
N GLY A 87 6.42 30.77 -1.25
CA GLY A 87 5.20 31.34 -0.65
C GLY A 87 5.46 32.44 0.37
N ALA A 88 6.61 32.41 1.04
CA ALA A 88 7.03 33.43 1.99
C ALA A 88 7.48 34.75 1.32
N GLN A 89 7.74 34.75 0.01
CA GLN A 89 8.20 35.94 -0.69
C GLN A 89 7.03 36.91 -0.97
N PRO A 90 7.18 38.21 -0.66
CA PRO A 90 6.09 39.19 -0.81
C PRO A 90 5.69 39.44 -2.26
N ASN A 91 6.63 39.26 -3.20
CA ASN A 91 6.44 39.54 -4.62
C ASN A 91 5.83 38.37 -5.41
N VAL A 92 5.58 37.23 -4.77
CA VAL A 92 5.05 36.04 -5.44
C VAL A 92 3.52 36.04 -5.39
N PRO A 93 2.84 35.87 -6.55
CA PRO A 93 1.39 35.75 -6.60
C PRO A 93 0.89 34.54 -5.80
N ALA A 94 -0.15 34.72 -4.99
CA ALA A 94 -0.76 33.65 -4.20
C ALA A 94 -1.24 32.45 -5.04
N VAL A 95 -1.52 32.66 -6.33
CA VAL A 95 -1.91 31.58 -7.26
C VAL A 95 -0.84 30.48 -7.38
N VAL A 96 0.44 30.81 -7.18
CA VAL A 96 1.54 29.83 -7.25
C VAL A 96 1.40 28.79 -6.15
N LEU A 97 0.93 29.17 -4.96
CA LEU A 97 0.73 28.25 -3.83
C LEU A 97 -0.40 27.24 -4.07
N LEU A 98 -1.37 27.56 -4.94
CA LEU A 98 -2.48 26.67 -5.26
C LEU A 98 -2.06 25.45 -6.08
N PHE A 99 -0.87 25.47 -6.68
CA PHE A 99 -0.32 24.29 -7.38
C PHE A 99 0.23 23.24 -6.42
N TYR A 100 0.62 23.62 -5.19
CA TYR A 100 1.22 22.69 -4.23
C TYR A 100 0.30 21.51 -3.89
N PRO A 101 -0.99 21.71 -3.51
CA PRO A 101 -1.89 20.59 -3.22
C PRO A 101 -2.07 19.61 -4.38
N ILE A 102 -2.06 20.11 -5.62
CA ILE A 102 -2.17 19.29 -6.83
C ILE A 102 -0.94 18.40 -6.96
N ILE A 103 0.26 18.98 -6.85
CA ILE A 103 1.52 18.22 -6.93
C ILE A 103 1.60 17.21 -5.78
N ALA A 104 1.31 17.63 -4.55
CA ALA A 104 1.31 16.77 -3.37
C ALA A 104 0.34 15.59 -3.52
N MET A 105 -0.84 15.80 -4.12
CA MET A 105 -1.79 14.72 -4.42
C MET A 105 -1.19 13.68 -5.36
N PHE A 106 -0.54 14.09 -6.45
CA PHE A 106 0.10 13.15 -7.38
C PHE A 106 1.26 12.38 -6.72
N LEU A 107 2.11 13.05 -5.94
CA LEU A 107 3.20 12.38 -5.23
C LEU A 107 2.67 11.36 -4.21
N GLY A 108 1.62 11.73 -3.46
CA GLY A 108 0.94 10.82 -2.54
C GLY A 108 0.35 9.59 -3.26
N ALA A 109 -0.29 9.79 -4.42
CA ALA A 109 -0.84 8.68 -5.20
C ALA A 109 0.24 7.71 -5.72
N ILE A 110 1.38 8.22 -6.19
CA ILE A 110 2.50 7.39 -6.64
C ILE A 110 3.11 6.63 -5.46
N TRP A 111 3.24 7.28 -4.30
CA TRP A 111 3.73 6.63 -3.08
C TRP A 111 2.81 5.46 -2.67
N GLU A 112 1.50 5.70 -2.64
CA GLU A 112 0.50 4.68 -2.29
C GLU A 112 0.52 3.52 -3.29
N HIS A 113 0.60 3.81 -4.59
CA HIS A 113 0.70 2.76 -5.61
C HIS A 113 1.88 1.80 -5.35
N ASN A 114 3.05 2.35 -5.03
CA ASN A 114 4.22 1.52 -4.73
C ASN A 114 4.05 0.71 -3.44
N ASP A 115 3.38 1.25 -2.44
CA ASP A 115 3.07 0.52 -1.21
C ASP A 115 2.14 -0.66 -1.44
N LEU A 116 1.08 -0.44 -2.21
CA LEU A 116 0.14 -1.51 -2.57
C LEU A 116 0.82 -2.63 -3.35
N ARG A 117 1.73 -2.29 -4.29
CA ARG A 117 2.48 -3.29 -5.05
C ARG A 117 3.40 -4.13 -4.17
N VAL A 118 4.09 -3.52 -3.21
CA VAL A 118 4.90 -4.28 -2.23
C VAL A 118 4.02 -5.23 -1.42
N GLY A 119 2.84 -4.77 -0.97
CA GLY A 119 1.88 -5.61 -0.27
C GLY A 119 1.40 -6.81 -1.10
N GLN A 120 1.09 -6.60 -2.39
CA GLN A 120 0.69 -7.66 -3.32
C GLN A 120 1.80 -8.69 -3.54
N ILE A 121 3.05 -8.25 -3.71
CA ILE A 121 4.19 -9.16 -3.88
C ILE A 121 4.42 -9.99 -2.61
N ASN A 122 4.40 -9.35 -1.43
CA ASN A 122 4.52 -10.07 -0.16
C ASN A 122 3.39 -11.09 0.03
N PHE A 123 2.16 -10.73 -0.35
CA PHE A 123 1.03 -11.66 -0.33
C PHE A 123 1.29 -12.86 -1.24
N TYR A 124 1.74 -12.61 -2.47
CA TYR A 124 2.05 -13.66 -3.45
C TYR A 124 3.18 -14.58 -2.98
N ILE A 125 4.26 -14.03 -2.41
CA ILE A 125 5.36 -14.82 -1.83
C ILE A 125 4.79 -15.77 -0.76
N ARG A 126 3.96 -15.26 0.14
CA ARG A 126 3.39 -16.07 1.22
C ARG A 126 2.42 -17.15 0.71
N THR A 127 1.57 -16.86 -0.26
CA THR A 127 0.52 -17.79 -0.69
C THR A 127 0.99 -18.79 -1.72
N GLU A 128 1.85 -18.36 -2.65
CA GLU A 128 2.28 -19.18 -3.79
C GLU A 128 3.70 -19.70 -3.64
N VAL A 129 4.65 -18.88 -3.20
CA VAL A 129 6.07 -19.32 -3.12
C VAL A 129 6.31 -20.17 -1.88
N GLU A 130 5.87 -19.71 -0.70
CA GLU A 130 6.09 -20.41 0.58
C GLU A 130 5.25 -21.70 0.72
N LYS A 131 4.15 -21.83 -0.03
CA LYS A 131 3.36 -23.08 -0.06
C LYS A 131 4.20 -24.27 -0.56
N HIS A 132 5.17 -24.00 -1.44
CA HIS A 132 6.07 -25.02 -1.98
C HIS A 132 7.25 -25.36 -1.07
N LEU A 133 7.46 -24.64 0.05
CA LEU A 133 8.54 -24.94 1.01
C LEU A 133 8.24 -26.18 1.87
N GLY A 134 6.99 -26.65 1.91
CA GLY A 134 6.61 -27.95 2.49
C GLY A 134 7.18 -28.20 3.90
N SER A 135 8.07 -29.19 4.01
CA SER A 135 8.65 -29.71 5.26
C SER A 135 9.72 -28.83 5.90
N LEU A 136 10.17 -27.77 5.25
CA LEU A 136 11.17 -26.84 5.79
C LEU A 136 10.59 -25.89 6.85
N GLY A 137 9.28 -25.95 7.09
CA GLY A 137 8.57 -25.14 8.06
C GLY A 137 7.95 -23.88 7.44
N PRO A 138 7.30 -23.03 8.27
CA PRO A 138 6.71 -21.79 7.79
C PRO A 138 7.81 -20.89 7.23
N GLY A 139 7.64 -20.43 5.99
CA GLY A 139 8.57 -19.50 5.35
C GLY A 139 8.71 -18.19 6.12
N TRP A 140 9.77 -17.44 5.83
CA TRP A 140 10.12 -16.21 6.55
C TRP A 140 8.99 -15.17 6.56
N GLU A 141 8.26 -15.02 5.45
CA GLU A 141 7.16 -14.06 5.34
C GLU A 141 5.98 -14.47 6.22
N THR A 142 5.67 -15.77 6.26
CA THR A 142 4.70 -16.35 7.20
C THR A 142 5.13 -16.15 8.65
N PHE A 143 6.39 -16.44 8.99
CA PHE A 143 6.93 -16.22 10.33
C PHE A 143 6.85 -14.75 10.74
N ARG A 144 7.34 -13.84 9.89
CA ARG A 144 7.29 -12.39 10.11
C ARG A 144 5.86 -11.94 10.32
N GLN A 145 4.93 -12.36 9.47
CA GLN A 145 3.54 -12.02 9.65
C GLN A 145 3.01 -12.52 10.99
N GLN A 146 3.26 -13.78 11.36
CA GLN A 146 2.78 -14.32 12.62
C GLN A 146 3.31 -13.54 13.82
N MET A 147 4.62 -13.25 13.83
CA MET A 147 5.31 -12.52 14.90
C MET A 147 4.81 -11.07 15.06
N PHE A 148 4.54 -10.37 13.96
CA PHE A 148 4.05 -8.99 13.99
C PHE A 148 2.51 -8.88 13.90
N SER A 149 1.77 -10.00 13.79
CA SER A 149 0.31 -9.99 13.68
C SER A 149 -0.43 -10.02 15.02
N THR A 150 0.24 -10.35 16.13
CA THR A 150 -0.39 -10.40 17.46
C THR A 150 -1.01 -9.07 17.85
N THR A 151 -0.42 -7.94 17.44
CA THR A 151 -1.01 -6.59 17.63
C THR A 151 -2.13 -6.26 16.61
N TYR A 152 -2.17 -6.92 15.45
CA TYR A 152 -3.11 -6.61 14.36
C TYR A 152 -4.33 -7.55 14.28
N LYS A 153 -4.28 -8.72 14.93
CA LYS A 153 -5.35 -9.75 14.88
C LYS A 153 -6.64 -9.30 15.59
N GLU A 154 -6.55 -8.55 16.69
CA GLU A 154 -7.73 -8.00 17.40
C GLU A 154 -8.56 -7.05 16.52
N LEU A 155 -7.91 -6.17 15.75
CA LEU A 155 -8.59 -5.26 14.80
C LEU A 155 -9.13 -6.02 13.58
N ARG A 156 -8.46 -7.10 13.16
CA ARG A 156 -8.84 -7.95 12.03
C ARG A 156 -10.16 -8.68 12.29
N ARG A 157 -10.40 -9.18 13.51
CA ARG A 157 -11.60 -10.00 13.81
C ARG A 157 -12.92 -9.23 13.65
N ARG A 158 -12.93 -7.90 13.80
CA ARG A 158 -14.13 -7.06 13.59
C ARG A 158 -14.39 -6.63 12.13
N SER A 159 -13.41 -6.73 11.24
CA SER A 159 -13.50 -6.22 9.85
C SER A 159 -13.62 -7.33 8.79
N THR A 160 -13.45 -8.60 9.18
CA THR A 160 -13.27 -9.75 8.27
C THR A 160 -14.57 -10.52 7.98
N GLU A 161 -15.75 -9.92 8.10
CA GLU A 161 -16.99 -10.60 7.68
C GLU A 161 -17.38 -10.37 6.22
N GLN A 162 -16.81 -9.39 5.49
CA GLN A 162 -17.30 -9.08 4.14
C GLN A 162 -16.26 -8.61 3.10
N ARG A 163 -14.93 -8.66 3.35
CA ARG A 163 -13.96 -8.10 2.40
C ARG A 163 -12.90 -9.10 1.92
N HIS A 164 -12.67 -9.08 0.61
CA HIS A 164 -11.76 -9.95 -0.13
C HIS A 164 -10.30 -9.75 0.33
N PRO A 165 -9.49 -10.81 0.50
CA PRO A 165 -8.11 -10.73 1.00
C PRO A 165 -7.13 -9.92 0.14
N LEU A 166 -7.54 -9.48 -1.05
CA LEU A 166 -6.75 -8.71 -2.01
C LEU A 166 -7.13 -7.23 -2.07
N THR A 167 -8.20 -6.80 -1.36
CA THR A 167 -8.53 -5.37 -1.34
C THR A 167 -7.52 -4.64 -0.45
N PRO A 168 -6.79 -3.65 -0.97
CA PRO A 168 -5.87 -2.85 -0.18
C PRO A 168 -6.62 -2.26 1.01
N GLN A 169 -6.01 -2.27 2.20
CA GLN A 169 -6.64 -1.77 3.42
C GLN A 169 -6.79 -0.24 3.36
N VAL A 170 -7.89 0.20 2.76
CA VAL A 170 -8.34 1.59 2.54
C VAL A 170 -8.61 2.35 3.85
N GLY A 171 -8.23 1.83 5.02
CA GLY A 171 -8.69 2.35 6.31
C GLY A 171 -7.78 3.41 6.89
N LEU A 172 -6.48 3.16 6.95
CA LEU A 172 -5.55 3.93 7.79
C LEU A 172 -4.53 4.72 6.96
N ILE A 173 -4.06 4.13 5.86
CA ILE A 173 -3.26 4.84 4.86
C ILE A 173 -4.14 5.88 4.17
N VAL A 174 -5.32 5.50 3.67
CA VAL A 174 -6.25 6.47 3.06
C VAL A 174 -6.74 7.51 4.07
N PHE A 175 -6.83 7.19 5.37
CA PHE A 175 -7.10 8.20 6.40
C PHE A 175 -5.91 9.13 6.63
N ALA A 176 -4.67 8.65 6.59
CA ALA A 176 -3.48 9.50 6.66
C ALA A 176 -3.30 10.35 5.38
N THR A 177 -3.52 9.78 4.20
CA THR A 177 -3.45 10.49 2.91
C THR A 177 -4.58 11.52 2.80
N ARG A 178 -5.80 11.20 3.25
CA ARG A 178 -6.91 12.17 3.32
C ARG A 178 -6.74 13.17 4.44
N GLY A 179 -6.15 12.77 5.57
CA GLY A 179 -5.81 13.63 6.69
C GLY A 179 -4.77 14.66 6.29
N MET A 180 -3.69 14.25 5.63
CA MET A 180 -2.68 15.15 5.06
C MET A 180 -3.26 16.07 3.99
N PHE A 181 -4.18 15.56 3.16
CA PHE A 181 -4.88 16.39 2.19
C PHE A 181 -5.75 17.44 2.89
N PHE A 182 -6.53 17.05 3.89
CA PHE A 182 -7.36 17.99 4.66
C PHE A 182 -6.53 19.01 5.42
N THR A 183 -5.44 18.61 6.07
CA THR A 183 -4.57 19.56 6.77
C THR A 183 -3.90 20.49 5.79
N THR A 184 -3.36 19.99 4.68
CA THR A 184 -2.73 20.85 3.65
C THR A 184 -3.71 21.86 3.07
N GLN A 185 -4.94 21.44 2.78
CA GLN A 185 -5.98 22.34 2.28
C GLN A 185 -6.42 23.34 3.34
N ALA A 186 -6.58 22.91 4.60
CA ALA A 186 -6.89 23.79 5.71
C ALA A 186 -5.80 24.84 5.90
N THR A 187 -4.52 24.46 5.93
CA THR A 187 -3.40 25.39 6.09
C THR A 187 -3.31 26.35 4.92
N THR A 188 -3.54 25.88 3.68
CA THR A 188 -3.52 26.73 2.48
C THR A 188 -4.66 27.76 2.51
N ILE A 189 -5.87 27.35 2.89
CA ILE A 189 -7.03 28.25 3.05
C ILE A 189 -6.75 29.25 4.18
N THR A 190 -6.20 28.82 5.31
CA THR A 190 -5.84 29.69 6.44
C THR A 190 -4.81 30.74 6.02
N VAL A 191 -3.73 30.35 5.35
CA VAL A 191 -2.69 31.29 4.87
C VAL A 191 -3.27 32.27 3.85
N ALA A 192 -4.09 31.79 2.91
CA ALA A 192 -4.73 32.65 1.91
C ALA A 192 -5.71 33.65 2.56
N ALA A 193 -6.51 33.21 3.53
CA ALA A 193 -7.43 34.07 4.28
C ALA A 193 -6.69 35.14 5.08
N VAL A 194 -5.62 34.77 5.78
CA VAL A 194 -4.77 35.73 6.52
C VAL A 194 -4.17 36.77 5.59
N ARG A 195 -3.63 36.35 4.44
CA ARG A 195 -3.02 37.26 3.47
C ARG A 195 -4.05 38.20 2.84
N TYR A 196 -5.23 37.69 2.47
CA TYR A 196 -6.33 38.50 1.94
C TYR A 196 -6.82 39.54 2.95
N ILE A 197 -7.01 39.15 4.22
CA ILE A 197 -7.41 40.08 5.29
C ILE A 197 -6.33 41.14 5.52
N SER A 198 -5.06 40.76 5.49
CA SER A 198 -3.93 41.70 5.62
C SER A 198 -3.91 42.73 4.48
N GLU A 199 -4.03 42.30 3.22
CA GLU A 199 -4.05 43.19 2.06
C GLU A 199 -5.29 44.09 2.03
N PHE A 200 -6.46 43.54 2.39
CA PHE A 200 -7.72 44.30 2.51
C PHE A 200 -7.64 45.37 3.60
N LEU A 201 -7.05 45.06 4.76
CA LEU A 201 -6.86 46.04 5.84
C LEU A 201 -5.85 47.12 5.46
N GLN A 202 -4.80 46.77 4.70
CA GLN A 202 -3.82 47.75 4.21
C GLN A 202 -4.38 48.71 3.16
N HIS A 203 -5.24 48.24 2.25
CA HIS A 203 -5.83 49.08 1.20
C HIS A 203 -7.14 49.76 1.64
N GLY A 204 -7.91 49.16 2.54
CA GLY A 204 -9.22 49.65 2.99
C GLY A 204 -9.15 50.70 4.09
N PHE A 205 -8.04 50.80 4.82
CA PHE A 205 -7.85 51.78 5.89
C PHE A 205 -6.45 52.39 5.84
N ALA A 206 -6.29 53.43 5.04
CA ALA A 206 -5.15 54.34 5.13
C ALA A 206 -5.23 55.15 6.44
N ILE A 207 -4.82 54.56 7.55
CA ILE A 207 -4.60 55.29 8.80
C ILE A 207 -3.10 55.30 9.05
N ASN A 208 -2.50 56.45 8.77
CA ASN A 208 -1.13 56.81 9.10
C ASN A 208 -0.94 56.69 10.62
N GLY A 209 -0.43 55.55 11.07
CA GLY A 209 -0.13 55.30 12.46
C GLY A 209 0.35 53.87 12.64
N THR A 210 1.66 53.71 12.82
CA THR A 210 2.29 52.49 13.31
C THR A 210 1.75 52.18 14.70
N GLU A 211 0.68 51.40 14.79
CA GLU A 211 -0.02 51.11 16.03
C GLU A 211 -0.49 49.63 16.06
N PRO A 212 -0.78 49.07 17.26
CA PRO A 212 -0.69 47.65 17.68
C PRO A 212 -1.39 46.58 16.84
N LYS A 213 -2.10 46.97 15.78
CA LYS A 213 -2.86 46.09 14.90
C LYS A 213 -1.98 45.11 14.12
N GLN A 214 -0.76 45.49 13.74
CA GLN A 214 0.19 44.56 13.11
C GLN A 214 0.67 43.48 14.08
N ALA A 215 0.90 43.83 15.35
CA ALA A 215 1.27 42.86 16.38
C ALA A 215 0.13 41.86 16.63
N VAL A 216 -1.12 42.33 16.67
CA VAL A 216 -2.30 41.47 16.79
C VAL A 216 -2.41 40.49 15.61
N LEU A 217 -2.11 40.92 14.39
CA LEU A 217 -2.19 40.08 13.20
C LEU A 217 -1.09 38.99 13.19
N ILE A 218 0.12 39.34 13.62
CA ILE A 218 1.21 38.36 13.80
C ILE A 218 0.86 37.34 14.90
N ILE A 219 0.33 37.80 16.03
CA ILE A 219 -0.09 36.94 17.15
C ILE A 219 -1.24 36.01 16.73
N ALA A 220 -2.24 36.52 16.01
CA ALA A 220 -3.36 35.72 15.52
C ALA A 220 -2.90 34.65 14.53
N THR A 221 -1.96 34.98 13.63
CA THR A 221 -1.38 34.02 12.69
C THR A 221 -0.58 32.94 13.42
N GLY A 222 0.20 33.32 14.44
CA GLY A 222 0.93 32.38 15.28
C GLY A 222 0.01 31.44 16.08
N LEU A 223 -1.11 31.94 16.60
CA LEU A 223 -2.09 31.14 17.32
C LEU A 223 -2.82 30.15 16.41
N LEU A 224 -3.16 30.54 15.19
CA LEU A 224 -3.75 29.63 14.19
C LEU A 224 -2.77 28.52 13.81
N PHE A 225 -1.49 28.85 13.64
CA PHE A 225 -0.44 27.87 13.37
C PHE A 225 -0.26 26.87 14.52
N LEU A 226 -0.30 27.35 15.77
CA LEU A 226 -0.28 26.48 16.96
C LEU A 226 -1.52 25.59 17.06
N GLY A 227 -2.70 26.12 16.68
CA GLY A 227 -3.95 25.35 16.61
C GLY A 227 -3.86 24.22 15.59
N ASP A 228 -3.34 24.51 14.39
CA ASP A 228 -3.13 23.50 13.34
C ASP A 228 -2.16 22.40 13.80
N ILE A 229 -1.05 22.78 14.45
CA ILE A 229 -0.11 21.83 15.06
C ILE A 229 -0.82 20.97 16.13
N GLY A 230 -1.64 21.58 16.99
CA GLY A 230 -2.42 20.88 18.01
C GLY A 230 -3.39 19.86 17.42
N ILE A 231 -4.09 20.21 16.34
CA ILE A 231 -4.98 19.28 15.62
C ILE A 231 -4.18 18.15 14.98
N LEU A 232 -2.99 18.44 14.45
CA LEU A 232 -2.09 17.44 13.87
C LEU A 232 -1.60 16.44 14.93
N ILE A 233 -1.15 16.93 16.08
CA ILE A 233 -0.72 16.12 17.23
C ILE A 233 -1.90 15.31 17.77
N TYR A 234 -3.08 15.92 17.92
CA TYR A 234 -4.28 15.23 18.39
C TYR A 234 -4.69 14.11 17.44
N THR A 235 -4.71 14.37 16.13
CA THR A 235 -5.03 13.35 15.11
C THR A 235 -4.00 12.23 15.16
N PHE A 236 -2.71 12.56 15.30
CA PHE A 236 -1.66 11.57 15.44
C PHE A 236 -1.81 10.74 16.73
N SER A 237 -2.09 11.37 17.87
CA SER A 237 -2.34 10.70 19.15
C SER A 237 -3.58 9.81 19.11
N VAL A 238 -4.68 10.25 18.50
CA VAL A 238 -5.90 9.42 18.36
C VAL A 238 -5.63 8.20 17.47
N VAL A 239 -4.83 8.37 16.42
CA VAL A 239 -4.41 7.28 15.54
C VAL A 239 -3.46 6.32 16.26
N GLN A 240 -2.54 6.84 17.09
CA GLN A 240 -1.61 6.04 17.89
C GLN A 240 -2.31 5.30 19.04
N HIS A 241 -3.27 5.93 19.71
CA HIS A 241 -3.97 5.32 20.84
C HIS A 241 -4.91 4.19 20.42
N LYS A 242 -5.30 4.13 19.14
CA LYS A 242 -5.99 2.98 18.53
C LYS A 242 -5.05 1.84 18.11
N ARG A 243 -3.74 2.00 18.28
CA ARG A 243 -2.74 0.94 18.04
C ARG A 243 -2.34 0.16 19.29
N GLU A 244 -2.68 0.65 20.49
CA GLU A 244 -2.59 -0.10 21.74
C GLU A 244 -3.93 -0.77 22.06
#